data_AF-A0A7X6ARX2-F1
#
_entry.id   AF-A0A7X6ARX2-F1
#
_cell.length_a   1.000
_cell.length_b   1.000
_cell.length_c   1.000
_cell.angle_alpha   90.00
_cell.angle_beta   90.00
_cell.angle_gamma   90.00
#
_symmetry.space_group_name_H-M   'P 1'
#
loop_
_entity.id
_entity.type
_entity.pdbx_description
1 polymer ?
#
loop_
_entity_poly.entity_id
_entity_poly.type
_entity_poly.pdbx_seq_one_letter_code
_entity_poly.pdbx_strand_id
1 'polypeptide(L)' 'NVAVAARYLQRHHGVEKVLILDWDVHHGNGTQHSFEEDPSVMYVSLHQYPYYPGTGAYSETGVG' A
#
# COMPACT_ATOMS: atom_id res chain seq x y z
N ASN A 1 -10.24 -2.79 2.83
CA ASN A 1 -10.24 -2.82 4.32
C ASN A 1 -9.02 -2.15 4.93
N VAL A 2 -7.80 -2.68 4.72
CA VAL A 2 -6.58 -2.14 5.36
C VAL A 2 -6.34 -0.66 5.05
N ALA A 3 -6.48 -0.25 3.78
CA ALA A 3 -6.37 1.16 3.39
C ALA A 3 -7.37 2.08 4.11
N VAL A 4 -8.62 1.63 4.28
CA VAL A 4 -9.65 2.38 5.02
C VAL A 4 -9.28 2.49 6.49
N ALA A 5 -8.78 1.41 7.10
CA ALA A 5 -8.34 1.42 8.49
C ALA A 5 -7.14 2.36 8.71
N ALA A 6 -6.14 2.34 7.82
CA ALA A 6 -5.01 3.27 7.88
C ALA A 6 -5.50 4.72 7.81
N ARG A 7 -6.36 5.06 6.84
CA ARG A 7 -6.96 6.40 6.75
C ARG A 7 -7.79 6.77 7.97
N TYR A 8 -8.52 5.82 8.53
CA TYR A 8 -9.29 6.04 9.75
C TYR A 8 -8.38 6.39 10.94
N LEU A 9 -7.30 5.64 11.14
CA LEU A 9 -6.31 5.89 12.19
C LEU A 9 -5.64 7.26 12.04
N GLN A 10 -5.26 7.64 10.83
CA GLN A 10 -4.70 8.97 10.58
C GLN A 10 -5.68 10.08 10.96
N ARG A 11 -6.95 9.97 10.51
CA ARG A 11 -7.96 11.03 10.68
C ARG A 11 -8.53 11.14 12.08
N HIS A 12 -8.74 10.02 12.78
CA HIS A 12 -9.47 10.01 14.05
C HIS A 12 -8.57 9.79 15.26
N HIS A 13 -7.36 9.27 15.05
CA HIS A 13 -6.42 8.97 16.12
C HIS A 13 -5.09 9.71 15.98
N GLY A 14 -4.94 10.57 14.97
CA GLY A 14 -3.74 11.39 14.77
C GLY A 14 -2.47 10.58 14.50
N VAL A 15 -2.61 9.34 13.99
CA VAL A 15 -1.45 8.52 13.65
C VAL A 15 -0.76 9.15 12.44
N GLU A 16 0.41 9.75 12.64
CA GLU A 16 1.10 10.50 11.57
C GLU A 16 1.77 9.61 10.53
N LYS A 17 2.23 8.41 10.92
CA LYS A 17 2.94 7.48 10.03
C LYS A 17 2.43 6.06 10.19
N VAL A 18 2.15 5.40 9.07
CA VAL A 18 1.62 4.03 9.03
C VAL A 18 2.49 3.16 8.12
N LEU A 19 2.78 1.92 8.56
CA LEU A 19 3.33 0.87 7.70
C LEU A 19 2.24 -0.15 7.42
N ILE A 20 2.02 -0.46 6.14
CA ILE A 20 1.23 -1.60 5.68
C ILE A 20 2.17 -2.61 5.05
N LEU A 21 2.34 -3.77 5.70
CA LEU A 21 3.01 -4.93 5.12
C LEU A 21 1.95 -5.89 4.60
N ASP A 22 1.96 -6.13 3.29
CA ASP A 22 1.11 -7.07 2.59
C ASP A 22 1.94 -8.27 2.12
N TRP A 23 1.72 -9.41 2.74
CA TRP A 23 2.42 -10.66 2.42
C TRP A 23 1.56 -11.66 1.63
N ASP A 24 0.40 -11.22 1.11
CA ASP A 24 -0.38 -12.06 0.20
C ASP A 24 0.41 -12.31 -1.08
N VAL A 25 0.26 -13.50 -1.66
CA VAL A 25 0.97 -13.87 -2.90
C VAL A 25 0.61 -12.98 -4.09
N HIS A 26 -0.56 -12.33 -4.06
CA HIS A 26 -0.99 -11.38 -5.07
C HIS A 26 -0.67 -9.96 -4.64
N HIS A 27 -0.29 -9.12 -5.59
CA HIS A 27 -0.06 -7.71 -5.32
C HIS A 27 -1.36 -7.04 -4.85
N GLY A 28 -1.32 -6.38 -3.69
CA GLY A 28 -2.38 -5.53 -3.14
C GLY A 28 -2.51 -4.19 -3.88
N ASN A 29 -2.79 -4.24 -5.18
CA ASN A 29 -2.88 -3.09 -6.10
C ASN A 29 -3.77 -1.95 -5.59
N GLY A 30 -4.92 -2.27 -4.97
CA GLY A 30 -5.80 -1.26 -4.40
C GLY A 30 -5.18 -0.50 -3.22
N THR A 31 -4.34 -1.15 -2.42
CA THR A 31 -3.61 -0.50 -1.32
C THR A 31 -2.52 0.41 -1.89
N GLN A 32 -1.74 -0.05 -2.87
CA GLN A 32 -0.72 0.78 -3.54
C GLN A 32 -1.34 2.08 -4.09
N HIS A 33 -2.36 1.98 -4.94
CA HIS A 33 -2.99 3.15 -5.56
C HIS A 33 -3.64 4.11 -4.53
N SER A 34 -3.95 3.63 -3.32
CA SER A 34 -4.52 4.49 -2.27
C SER A 34 -3.48 5.40 -1.59
N PHE A 35 -2.19 5.09 -1.73
CA PHE A 35 -1.10 5.72 -0.98
C PHE A 35 0.16 6.01 -1.80
N GLU A 36 0.17 5.76 -3.11
CA GLU A 36 1.38 5.92 -3.95
C GLU A 36 1.91 7.36 -4.02
N GLU A 37 1.07 8.35 -3.73
CA GLU A 37 1.42 9.78 -3.59
C GLU A 37 1.62 10.23 -2.12
N ASP A 38 1.40 9.34 -1.15
CA ASP A 38 1.34 9.71 0.27
C ASP A 38 2.57 9.24 1.06
N PRO A 39 3.54 10.14 1.37
CA PRO A 39 4.74 9.77 2.09
C PRO A 39 4.49 9.40 3.57
N SER A 40 3.28 9.63 4.09
CA SER A 40 2.92 9.27 5.47
C SER A 40 2.51 7.80 5.61
N VAL A 41 2.31 7.07 4.52
CA VAL A 41 1.96 5.64 4.53
C VAL A 41 2.97 4.84 3.69
N MET A 42 3.81 4.05 4.36
CA MET A 42 4.70 3.13 3.68
C MET A 42 3.96 1.82 3.37
N TYR A 43 3.83 1.50 2.08
CA TYR A 43 3.27 0.24 1.62
C TYR A 43 4.39 -0.68 1.12
N VAL A 44 4.42 -1.91 1.65
CA VAL A 44 5.35 -2.96 1.24
C VAL A 44 4.55 -4.19 0.90
N SER A 45 4.75 -4.73 -0.30
CA SER A 45 4.10 -5.97 -0.74
C SER A 45 5.13 -7.02 -1.14
N LEU A 46 4.94 -8.24 -0.66
CA LEU A 46 5.71 -9.42 -1.07
C LEU A 46 4.79 -10.30 -1.92
N HIS A 47 4.94 -10.28 -3.23
CA HIS A 47 4.03 -10.98 -4.13
C HIS A 47 4.76 -11.59 -5.32
N GLN A 48 4.09 -12.53 -5.98
CA GLN A 48 4.62 -13.20 -7.16
C GLN A 48 4.29 -12.39 -8.42
N TYR A 49 5.27 -11.68 -8.97
CA TYR A 49 5.12 -10.92 -10.22
C TYR A 49 5.64 -11.75 -11.42
N PRO A 50 5.03 -11.69 -12.63
CA PRO A 50 3.90 -10.85 -13.08
C PRO A 50 2.54 -11.58 -13.05
N TYR A 51 2.27 -12.38 -12.02
CA TYR A 51 1.00 -13.09 -11.92
C TYR A 51 -0.13 -12.13 -11.55
N TYR A 52 -1.37 -12.62 -11.56
CA TYR A 52 -2.54 -11.82 -11.17
C TYR A 52 -2.24 -10.99 -9.90
N PRO A 53 -2.55 -9.68 -9.86
CA PRO A 53 -3.32 -8.90 -10.84
C PRO A 53 -2.51 -8.31 -12.00
N GLY A 54 -1.20 -8.58 -12.10
CA GLY A 54 -0.33 -8.06 -13.15
C GLY A 54 0.24 -6.65 -12.89
N THR A 55 0.09 -6.13 -11.67
CA THR A 55 0.70 -4.87 -11.21
C THR A 55 1.72 -5.14 -10.10
N GLY A 56 2.43 -4.12 -9.63
CA GLY A 56 3.42 -4.27 -8.56
C GLY A 56 4.82 -4.58 -9.08
N ALA A 57 5.17 -4.06 -10.27
CA ALA A 57 6.53 -4.18 -10.77
C ALA A 57 7.51 -3.52 -9.78
N TYR A 58 8.72 -4.06 -9.66
CA TYR A 58 9.74 -3.54 -8.74
C TYR A 58 10.10 -2.05 -8.97
N SER A 59 9.81 -1.53 -10.17
CA SER A 59 10.01 -0.14 -10.56
C SER A 59 8.89 0.82 -10.09
N GLU A 60 7.76 0.31 -9.61
CA GLU A 60 6.67 1.10 -9.04
C GLU A 60 7.03 1.50 -7.60
N THR A 61 7.73 2.63 -7.42
CA THR A 61 8.28 3.06 -6.12
C THR A 61 7.59 4.29 -5.52
N GLY A 62 6.32 4.54 -5.88
CA GLY A 62 5.58 5.75 -5.55
C GLY A 62 5.74 6.87 -6.59
N VAL A 63 4.93 7.91 -6.47
CA VAL A 63 4.87 9.06 -7.40
C VAL A 63 4.71 10.38 -6.64
N GLY A 64 5.09 11.50 -7.27
CA GLY A 64 5.02 12.85 -6.69
C GLY A 64 6.36 13.46 -6.29
#